data_AF-A0A8T3PMR8-F1
#
_entry.id   AF-A0A8T3PMR8-F1
#
_cell.length_a   1.000
_cell.length_b   1.000
_cell.length_c   1.000
_cell.angle_alpha   90.00
_cell.angle_beta   90.00
_cell.angle_gamma   90.00
#
_symmetry.space_group_name_H-M   'P 1'
#
loop_
_entity.id
_entity.type
_entity.pdbx_description
1 polymer ?
#
loop_
_entity_poly.entity_id
_entity_poly.type
_entity_poly.pdbx_seq_one_letter_code
_entity_poly.pdbx_strand_id
1 'polypeptide(L)'
;MKGYELYGVDHYRPKSLLENLVTTYSNLFYCCNPCNRRKGNYWPARSKEKTLYVPNPCDHEMFQHLRFKGATIETRSTAGVVAEELMDLNDPDAVAYRTLILDAITTYEGKRVELKKALLQIRAKRTEGTVTADAADQAIAKPDAHLRQVNGCLDRFVGR
;
A
#
# COMPACT_ATOMS: atom_id res chain seq x y z
N MET A 1 -17.17 -0.09 11.35
CA MET A 1 -16.31 1.03 11.76
C MET A 1 -15.83 1.71 10.50
N LYS A 2 -15.99 3.04 10.36
CA LYS A 2 -15.57 3.76 9.16
C LYS A 2 -14.07 4.06 9.26
N GLY A 3 -13.37 4.09 8.12
CA GLY A 3 -11.90 4.22 8.09
C GLY A 3 -11.33 5.45 8.82
N TYR A 4 -12.05 6.58 8.84
CA TYR A 4 -11.58 7.81 9.52
C TYR A 4 -11.66 7.73 11.05
N GLU A 5 -12.46 6.85 11.62
CA GLU A 5 -12.56 6.65 13.09
C GLU A 5 -11.29 6.00 13.66
N LEU A 6 -10.45 5.45 12.78
CA LEU A 6 -9.18 4.79 13.11
C LEU A 6 -7.98 5.74 13.06
N TYR A 7 -8.20 7.02 12.81
CA TYR A 7 -7.14 8.03 12.69
C TYR A 7 -7.39 9.21 13.62
N GLY A 8 -6.31 9.90 13.97
CA GLY A 8 -6.35 11.07 14.84
C GLY A 8 -5.13 11.95 14.64
N VAL A 9 -5.10 13.05 15.39
CA VAL A 9 -3.95 13.95 15.45
C VAL A 9 -2.93 13.39 16.43
N ASP A 10 -1.69 13.23 15.99
CA ASP A 10 -0.50 12.93 16.77
C ASP A 10 0.43 14.14 16.82
N HIS A 11 1.19 14.24 17.91
CA HIS A 11 2.25 15.22 18.08
C HIS A 11 3.58 14.54 17.77
N TYR A 12 4.24 14.91 16.65
CA TYR A 12 5.52 14.30 16.26
C TYR A 12 6.54 14.35 17.39
N ARG A 13 6.67 15.53 18.02
CA ARG A 13 7.29 15.75 19.32
C ARG A 13 6.22 15.69 20.41
N PRO A 14 6.30 14.77 21.37
CA PRO A 14 5.26 14.56 22.39
C PRO A 14 4.95 15.81 23.20
N LYS A 15 3.66 16.13 23.34
CA LYS A 15 3.17 17.27 24.14
C LYS A 15 3.64 17.25 25.60
N SER A 16 3.82 16.07 26.18
CA SER A 16 4.26 15.90 27.56
C SER A 16 5.73 16.25 27.79
N LEU A 17 6.52 16.37 26.72
CA LEU A 17 7.94 16.72 26.77
C LEU A 17 8.20 18.13 26.26
N LEU A 18 7.36 18.63 25.35
CA LEU A 18 7.56 19.86 24.58
C LEU A 18 6.24 20.64 24.47
N GLU A 19 5.79 21.21 25.59
CA GLU A 19 4.50 21.94 25.70
C GLU A 19 4.39 23.13 24.74
N ASN A 20 5.51 23.78 24.43
CA ASN A 20 5.55 24.91 23.49
C ASN A 20 5.26 24.50 22.03
N LEU A 21 5.21 23.20 21.72
CA LEU A 21 4.95 22.67 20.37
C LEU A 21 3.55 22.07 20.20
N VAL A 22 2.67 22.20 21.20
CA VAL A 22 1.35 21.55 21.21
C VAL A 22 0.42 22.04 20.11
N THR A 23 0.49 23.33 19.78
CA THR A 23 -0.33 23.95 18.73
C THR A 23 0.48 24.31 17.48
N THR A 24 1.76 23.95 17.46
CA THR A 24 2.63 24.18 16.30
C THR A 24 2.23 23.23 15.17
N TYR A 25 1.71 23.77 14.07
CA TYR A 25 1.18 22.96 12.98
C TYR A 25 2.18 21.96 12.40
N SER A 26 3.47 22.33 12.27
CA SER A 26 4.53 21.43 11.81
C SER A 26 4.84 20.27 12.78
N ASN A 27 4.26 20.29 13.98
CA ASN A 27 4.33 19.22 14.96
C ASN A 27 3.07 18.33 14.99
N LEU A 28 2.02 18.67 14.22
CA LEU A 28 0.74 17.96 14.21
C LEU A 28 0.62 17.08 12.97
N PHE A 29 0.45 15.78 13.19
CA PHE A 29 0.37 14.77 12.13
C PHE A 29 -0.95 14.04 12.19
N TYR A 30 -1.52 13.76 11.02
CA TYR A 30 -2.64 12.85 10.93
C TYR A 30 -2.12 11.44 10.79
N CYS A 31 -2.39 10.57 11.76
CA CYS A 31 -1.87 9.20 11.76
C CYS A 31 -2.88 8.19 12.30
N CYS A 32 -2.56 6.91 12.08
CA CYS A 32 -3.39 5.80 12.53
C CYS A 32 -3.35 5.67 14.05
N ASN A 33 -4.47 5.33 14.70
CA ASN A 33 -4.54 5.15 16.15
C ASN A 33 -3.53 4.11 16.69
N PRO A 34 -3.30 2.96 16.02
CA PRO A 34 -2.23 2.03 16.42
C PRO A 34 -0.84 2.67 16.41
N CYS A 35 -0.52 3.41 15.34
CA CYS A 35 0.75 4.11 15.15
C CYS A 35 0.98 5.14 16.26
N ASN A 36 -0.04 5.98 16.49
CA ASN A 36 -0.05 7.00 17.53
C ASN A 36 0.19 6.39 18.92
N ARG A 37 -0.55 5.32 19.25
CA ARG A 37 -0.43 4.61 20.53
C ARG A 37 0.95 3.99 20.73
N ARG A 38 1.49 3.34 19.70
CA ARG A 38 2.80 2.66 19.77
C ARG A 38 3.94 3.66 19.91
N LYS A 39 3.92 4.75 19.14
CA LYS A 39 4.88 5.86 19.30
C LYS A 39 4.77 6.47 20.70
N GLY A 40 3.55 6.72 21.18
CA GLY A 40 3.28 7.29 22.48
C GLY A 40 4.08 8.58 22.71
N ASN A 41 4.81 8.61 23.84
CA ASN A 41 5.67 9.74 24.22
C ASN A 41 7.15 9.53 23.82
N TYR A 42 7.44 8.64 22.86
CA TYR A 42 8.81 8.46 22.40
C TYR A 42 9.36 9.76 21.81
N TRP A 43 10.47 10.21 22.39
CA TRP A 43 11.35 11.23 21.81
C TRP A 43 12.78 10.89 22.22
N PRO A 44 13.74 10.83 21.28
CA PRO A 44 15.11 10.50 21.63
C PRO A 44 15.72 11.57 22.53
N ALA A 45 16.69 11.18 23.36
CA ALA A 45 17.50 12.14 24.09
C ALA A 45 18.21 13.10 23.12
N ARG A 46 18.41 14.37 23.52
CA ARG A 46 18.96 15.44 22.67
C ARG A 46 20.25 15.07 21.93
N SER A 47 21.15 14.30 22.57
CA SER A 47 22.40 13.84 21.96
C SER A 47 22.22 12.82 20.82
N LYS A 48 21.07 12.16 20.76
CA LYS A 48 20.72 11.12 19.78
C LYS A 48 19.60 11.54 18.80
N GLU A 49 19.10 12.77 18.90
CA GLU A 49 18.01 13.29 18.05
C GLU A 49 18.34 13.23 16.55
N LYS A 50 19.61 13.26 16.18
CA LYS A 50 20.04 13.19 14.78
C LYS A 50 20.04 11.78 14.19
N THR A 51 19.85 10.74 15.00
CA THR A 51 20.02 9.35 14.54
C THR A 51 18.91 8.41 15.00
N LEU A 52 18.33 8.60 16.19
CA LEU A 52 17.31 7.72 16.76
C LEU A 52 15.90 8.33 16.72
N TYR A 53 15.56 9.04 15.66
CA TYR A 53 14.23 9.64 15.48
C TYR A 53 13.33 8.76 14.60
N VAL A 54 12.02 9.01 14.66
CA VAL A 54 11.08 8.47 13.67
C VAL A 54 11.08 9.40 12.45
N PRO A 55 11.35 8.95 11.22
CA PRO A 55 11.38 9.84 10.06
C PRO A 55 10.06 10.60 9.87
N ASN A 56 10.13 11.92 9.90
CA ASN A 56 9.04 12.82 9.56
C ASN A 56 8.94 12.96 8.02
N PRO A 57 7.81 12.61 7.38
CA PRO A 57 7.65 12.74 5.93
C PRO A 57 7.69 14.18 5.40
N CYS A 58 7.52 15.19 6.26
CA CYS A 58 7.67 16.60 5.86
C CYS A 58 9.13 17.05 5.82
N ASP A 59 10.01 16.42 6.60
CA ASP A 59 11.41 16.83 6.76
C ASP A 59 12.39 15.86 6.10
N HIS A 60 11.97 14.61 5.83
CA HIS A 60 12.83 13.54 5.37
C HIS A 60 12.27 12.85 4.14
N GLU A 61 13.16 12.43 3.25
CA GLU A 61 12.80 11.56 2.12
C GLU A 61 12.57 10.13 2.64
N MET A 62 11.30 9.76 2.81
CA MET A 62 10.93 8.47 3.42
C MET A 62 11.57 7.25 2.76
N PHE A 63 11.80 7.29 1.45
CA PHE A 63 12.41 6.19 0.69
C PHE A 63 13.87 5.89 1.09
N GLN A 64 14.55 6.86 1.71
CA GLN A 64 15.88 6.67 2.28
C GLN A 64 15.85 5.94 3.63
N HIS A 65 14.68 5.84 4.26
CA HIS A 65 14.50 5.25 5.58
C HIS A 65 13.70 3.95 5.57
N LEU A 66 12.57 3.92 4.86
CA LEU A 66 11.60 2.84 4.83
C LEU A 66 11.19 2.53 3.39
N ARG A 67 11.15 1.25 3.03
CA ARG A 67 10.71 0.81 1.70
C ARG A 67 9.89 -0.47 1.79
N PHE A 68 8.84 -0.60 0.97
CA PHE A 68 8.19 -1.90 0.82
C PHE A 68 9.08 -2.88 0.04
N LYS A 69 9.19 -4.11 0.57
CA LYS A 69 9.80 -5.27 -0.08
C LYS A 69 8.79 -6.41 -0.07
N GLY A 70 7.92 -6.43 -1.08
CA GLY A 70 6.71 -7.25 -1.03
C GLY A 70 5.78 -6.77 0.08
N ALA A 71 5.40 -7.68 0.99
CA ALA A 71 4.48 -7.38 2.10
C ALA A 71 5.15 -6.77 3.33
N THR A 72 6.48 -6.76 3.39
CA THR A 72 7.25 -6.24 4.54
C THR A 72 7.84 -4.86 4.25
N ILE A 73 8.21 -4.16 5.31
CA ILE A 73 8.97 -2.91 5.32
C ILE A 73 10.44 -3.24 5.54
N GLU A 74 11.28 -2.87 4.58
CA GLU A 74 12.73 -2.87 4.65
C GLU A 74 13.22 -1.52 5.17
N THR A 75 14.06 -1.57 6.22
CA THR A 75 14.69 -0.39 6.83
C THR A 75 16.02 -0.08 6.16
N ARG A 76 16.28 1.18 5.84
CA ARG A 76 17.49 1.62 5.10
C ARG A 76 18.37 2.61 5.86
N SER A 77 17.97 2.96 7.09
CA SER A 77 18.78 3.78 8.00
C SER A 77 18.47 3.45 9.46
N THR A 78 19.28 3.96 10.39
CA THR A 78 19.02 3.84 11.84
C THR A 78 17.67 4.40 12.25
N ALA A 79 17.28 5.56 11.72
CA ALA A 79 15.94 6.14 11.95
C ALA A 79 14.82 5.25 11.39
N GLY A 80 15.06 4.58 10.25
CA GLY A 80 14.15 3.58 9.70
C GLY A 80 13.95 2.39 10.64
N VAL A 81 15.03 1.87 11.23
CA VAL A 81 14.96 0.79 12.25
C VAL A 81 14.14 1.24 13.45
N VAL A 82 14.41 2.43 13.99
CA VAL A 82 13.62 2.99 15.11
C VAL A 82 12.14 3.07 14.77
N ALA A 83 11.80 3.56 13.57
CA ALA A 83 10.41 3.67 13.15
C ALA A 83 9.74 2.31 12.97
N GLU A 84 10.44 1.33 12.39
CA GLU A 84 9.93 -0.01 12.16
C GLU A 84 9.67 -0.74 13.48
N GLU A 85 10.65 -0.74 14.40
CA GLU A 85 10.54 -1.39 15.70
C GLU A 85 9.50 -0.70 16.59
N LEU A 86 9.52 0.63 16.67
CA LEU A 86 8.63 1.39 17.54
C LEU A 86 7.18 1.26 17.10
N MET A 87 6.90 1.31 15.80
CA MET A 87 5.53 1.23 15.27
C MET A 87 5.11 -0.19 14.90
N ASP A 88 6.02 -1.16 15.01
CA ASP A 88 5.80 -2.57 14.71
C ASP A 88 5.23 -2.73 13.28
N LEU A 89 5.95 -2.14 12.31
CA LEU A 89 5.46 -2.00 10.93
C LEU A 89 5.39 -3.34 10.19
N ASN A 90 6.17 -4.33 10.65
CA ASN A 90 6.16 -5.72 10.17
C ASN A 90 5.43 -6.68 11.11
N ASP A 91 4.51 -6.20 11.94
CA ASP A 91 3.57 -7.02 12.68
C ASP A 91 3.04 -8.20 11.81
N PRO A 92 3.09 -9.45 12.28
CA PRO A 92 2.76 -10.62 11.47
C PRO A 92 1.37 -10.56 10.83
N ASP A 93 0.38 -10.02 11.54
CA ASP A 93 -0.99 -9.91 11.02
C ASP A 93 -1.06 -8.86 9.89
N ALA A 94 -0.38 -7.72 10.07
CA ALA A 94 -0.26 -6.71 9.02
C ALA A 94 0.46 -7.24 7.77
N VAL A 95 1.54 -8.02 7.95
CA VAL A 95 2.27 -8.66 6.83
C VAL A 95 1.42 -9.72 6.15
N ALA A 96 0.70 -10.55 6.90
CA ALA A 96 -0.19 -11.56 6.34
C ALA A 96 -1.32 -10.90 5.52
N TYR A 97 -1.91 -9.83 6.03
CA TYR A 97 -2.93 -9.06 5.30
C TYR A 97 -2.37 -8.46 4.01
N ARG A 98 -1.20 -7.81 4.05
CA ARG A 98 -0.56 -7.27 2.84
C ARG A 98 -0.23 -8.37 1.82
N THR A 99 0.26 -9.52 2.29
CA THR A 99 0.53 -10.69 1.43
C THR A 99 -0.73 -11.13 0.70
N LEU A 100 -1.85 -11.29 1.41
CA LEU A 100 -3.14 -11.65 0.81
C LEU A 100 -3.57 -10.69 -0.30
N ILE A 101 -3.40 -9.38 -0.08
CA ILE A 101 -3.73 -8.36 -1.08
C ILE A 101 -2.81 -8.45 -2.30
N LEU A 102 -1.49 -8.62 -2.09
CA LEU A 102 -0.52 -8.76 -3.18
C LEU A 102 -0.76 -10.03 -4.00
N ASP A 103 -1.11 -11.14 -3.36
CA ASP A 103 -1.44 -12.40 -4.02
C ASP A 103 -2.72 -12.28 -4.84
N ALA A 104 -3.73 -11.60 -4.30
CA ALA A 104 -4.96 -11.31 -5.02
C ALA A 104 -4.68 -10.46 -6.27
N ILE A 105 -3.94 -9.36 -6.14
CA ILE A 105 -3.55 -8.50 -7.27
C ILE A 105 -2.81 -9.32 -8.33
N THR A 106 -1.79 -10.08 -7.92
CA THR A 106 -0.99 -10.92 -8.82
C THR A 106 -1.85 -11.94 -9.56
N THR A 107 -2.77 -12.59 -8.85
CA THR A 107 -3.70 -13.57 -9.42
C THR A 107 -4.62 -12.94 -10.47
N TYR A 108 -5.20 -11.77 -10.17
CA TYR A 108 -6.09 -11.09 -11.10
C TYR A 108 -5.34 -10.52 -12.30
N GLU A 109 -4.13 -10.00 -12.10
CA GLU A 109 -3.23 -9.56 -13.18
C GLU A 109 -2.87 -10.71 -14.12
N GLY A 110 -2.53 -11.88 -13.57
CA GLY A 110 -2.29 -13.09 -14.36
C GLY A 110 -3.49 -13.47 -15.23
N LYS A 111 -4.68 -13.55 -14.63
CA LYS A 111 -5.93 -13.83 -15.37
C LYS A 111 -6.23 -12.77 -16.43
N ARG A 112 -5.95 -11.49 -16.14
CA ARG A 112 -6.13 -10.39 -17.09
C ARG A 112 -5.25 -10.58 -18.33
N VAL A 113 -3.98 -10.96 -18.14
CA VAL A 113 -3.04 -11.23 -19.22
C VAL A 113 -3.49 -12.45 -20.05
N GLU A 114 -3.89 -13.54 -19.39
CA GLU A 114 -4.39 -14.75 -20.07
C GLU A 114 -5.61 -14.47 -20.94
N LEU A 115 -6.62 -13.77 -20.39
CA LEU A 115 -7.83 -13.41 -21.11
C LEU A 115 -7.54 -12.48 -22.30
N LYS A 116 -6.65 -11.50 -22.13
CA LYS A 116 -6.21 -10.63 -23.24
C LYS A 116 -5.54 -11.44 -24.35
N LYS A 117 -4.68 -12.40 -23.99
CA LYS A 117 -4.01 -13.26 -24.97
C LYS A 117 -5.01 -14.13 -25.73
N ALA A 118 -5.96 -14.75 -25.03
CA ALA A 118 -7.02 -15.54 -25.65
C ALA A 118 -7.86 -14.71 -26.64
N LEU A 119 -8.25 -13.50 -26.24
CA LEU A 119 -8.99 -12.57 -27.10
C LEU A 119 -8.19 -12.18 -28.35
N LEU A 120 -6.90 -11.90 -28.22
CA LEU A 120 -6.02 -11.61 -29.36
C LEU A 120 -5.94 -12.78 -30.34
N GLN A 121 -5.81 -14.02 -29.83
CA GLN A 121 -5.76 -15.22 -30.68
C GLN A 121 -7.07 -15.46 -31.42
N ILE A 122 -8.23 -15.28 -30.78
CA ILE A 122 -9.53 -15.45 -31.44
C ILE A 122 -9.73 -14.38 -32.53
N ARG A 123 -9.34 -13.13 -32.23
CA ARG A 123 -9.40 -12.03 -33.20
C ARG A 123 -8.47 -12.27 -34.39
N ALA A 124 -7.25 -12.78 -34.16
CA ALA A 124 -6.33 -13.13 -35.24
C ALA A 124 -6.91 -14.20 -36.17
N LYS A 125 -7.42 -15.31 -35.61
CA LYS A 125 -8.06 -16.38 -36.39
C LYS A 125 -9.27 -15.91 -37.21
N ARG A 126 -10.02 -14.91 -36.69
CA ARG A 126 -11.10 -14.25 -37.44
C ARG A 126 -10.55 -13.46 -38.63
N THR A 127 -9.53 -12.64 -38.42
CA THR A 127 -8.90 -11.85 -39.49
C THR A 127 -8.28 -12.74 -40.57
N GLU A 128 -7.71 -13.88 -40.18
CA GLU A 128 -7.15 -14.91 -41.07
C GLU A 128 -8.23 -15.73 -41.80
N GLY A 129 -9.52 -15.53 -41.48
CA GLY A 129 -10.62 -16.29 -42.07
C GLY A 129 -10.70 -17.77 -41.65
N THR A 130 -9.94 -18.17 -40.63
CA THR A 130 -9.90 -19.56 -40.12
C THR A 130 -11.16 -19.92 -39.33
N VAL A 131 -11.92 -18.91 -38.86
CA VAL A 131 -13.20 -19.07 -38.18
C VAL A 131 -14.19 -18.06 -38.74
N THR A 132 -15.48 -18.44 -38.78
CA THR A 132 -16.55 -17.53 -39.20
C THR A 132 -16.70 -16.36 -38.21
N ALA A 133 -17.24 -15.24 -38.69
CA ALA A 133 -17.49 -14.07 -37.84
C ALA A 133 -18.36 -14.43 -36.62
N ASP A 134 -19.47 -15.15 -36.84
CA ASP A 134 -20.37 -15.59 -35.78
C ASP A 134 -19.69 -16.51 -34.76
N ALA A 135 -18.88 -17.47 -35.21
CA ALA A 135 -18.15 -18.37 -34.31
C ALA A 135 -17.11 -17.61 -33.48
N ALA A 136 -16.41 -16.63 -34.09
CA ALA A 136 -15.46 -15.79 -33.40
C ALA A 136 -16.14 -14.86 -32.38
N ASP A 137 -17.27 -14.25 -32.73
CA ASP A 137 -18.01 -13.35 -31.84
C ASP A 137 -18.60 -14.10 -30.64
N GLN A 138 -19.13 -15.32 -30.84
CA GLN A 138 -19.54 -16.20 -29.76
C GLN A 138 -18.36 -16.60 -28.85
N ALA A 139 -17.19 -16.91 -29.44
CA ALA A 139 -16.00 -17.26 -28.69
C ALA A 139 -15.38 -16.08 -27.91
N ILE A 140 -15.56 -14.84 -28.39
CA ILE A 140 -15.09 -13.60 -27.72
C ILE A 140 -15.97 -13.22 -26.53
N ALA A 141 -17.28 -13.41 -26.63
CA ALA A 141 -18.25 -12.89 -25.66
C ALA A 141 -17.93 -13.26 -24.20
N LYS A 142 -17.61 -14.53 -23.95
CA LYS A 142 -17.34 -15.04 -22.59
C LYS A 142 -16.00 -14.53 -22.01
N PRO A 143 -14.85 -14.66 -22.70
CA PRO A 143 -13.58 -14.07 -22.23
C PRO A 143 -13.65 -12.55 -22.04
N ASP A 144 -14.38 -11.83 -22.90
CA ASP A 144 -14.53 -10.38 -22.78
C ASP A 144 -15.33 -9.97 -21.52
N ALA A 145 -16.44 -10.66 -21.24
CA ALA A 145 -17.20 -10.45 -20.01
C ALA A 145 -16.36 -10.73 -18.76
N HIS A 146 -15.58 -11.82 -18.76
CA HIS A 146 -14.66 -12.13 -17.67
C HIS A 146 -13.56 -11.08 -17.52
N LEU A 147 -13.01 -10.56 -18.62
CA LEU A 147 -11.99 -9.52 -18.58
C LEU A 147 -12.54 -8.23 -17.95
N ARG A 148 -13.77 -7.84 -18.31
CA ARG A 148 -14.46 -6.70 -17.66
C ARG A 148 -14.65 -6.92 -16.16
N GLN A 149 -15.04 -8.13 -15.75
CA GLN A 149 -15.19 -8.46 -14.34
C GLN A 149 -13.84 -8.39 -13.60
N VAL A 150 -12.77 -8.96 -14.16
CA VAL A 150 -11.43 -8.93 -13.56
C VAL A 150 -10.93 -7.50 -13.42
N ASN A 151 -11.11 -6.66 -14.44
CA ASN A 151 -10.74 -5.24 -14.36
C ASN A 151 -11.52 -4.53 -13.24
N GLY A 152 -12.84 -4.73 -13.17
CA GLY A 152 -13.65 -4.12 -12.10
C GLY A 152 -13.32 -4.65 -10.69
N CYS A 153 -12.79 -5.87 -10.56
CA CYS A 153 -12.21 -6.34 -9.30
C CYS A 153 -10.89 -5.63 -8.99
N LEU A 154 -9.97 -5.55 -9.95
CA LEU A 154 -8.68 -4.87 -9.79
C LEU A 154 -8.87 -3.40 -9.43
N ASP A 155 -9.72 -2.66 -10.13
CA ASP A 155 -9.96 -1.24 -9.92
C ASP A 155 -10.43 -0.96 -8.48
N ARG A 156 -11.29 -1.83 -7.93
CA ARG A 156 -11.72 -1.78 -6.52
C ARG A 156 -10.56 -2.01 -5.54
N PHE A 157 -9.61 -2.88 -5.87
CA PHE A 157 -8.43 -3.13 -5.02
C PHE A 157 -7.40 -1.99 -5.11
N VAL A 158 -7.24 -1.36 -6.26
CA VAL A 158 -6.24 -0.30 -6.48
C VAL A 158 -6.79 1.12 -6.32
N GLY A 159 -8.09 1.27 -6.06
CA GLY A 159 -8.76 2.56 -5.85
C GLY A 159 -8.82 3.43 -7.10
N ARG A 160 -9.04 2.83 -8.28
CA ARG A 160 -9.22 3.53 -9.57
C ARG A 160 -10.67 3.58 -10.02
#